data_AF-A0ABD5A5R1-F1
#
_entry.id   AF-A0ABD5A5R1-F1
#
_cell.length_a   1.000
_cell.length_b   1.000
_cell.length_c   1.000
_cell.angle_alpha   90.00
_cell.angle_beta   90.00
_cell.angle_gamma   90.00
#
_symmetry.space_group_name_H-M   'P 1'
#
loop_
_entity.id
_entity.type
_entity.pdbx_description
1 polymer ?
#
loop_
_entity_poly.entity_id
_entity_poly.type
_entity_poly.pdbx_seq_one_letter_code
_entity_poly.pdbx_strand_id
1 'polypeptide(L)'
;MVNPEANRLPVIITISALCVGLGIVWYFVPHPAVIVALALLPLAGMFVINKTFWMVILFVVFSFFRIHEAIPQLYSLKIPLLLSLGALSALLWHAFISKELKIFWHPTLSWLAVFWALVFIGLIFASNRPIALAEFKGVYWKVMVMTLAITWLVNTTENLAKTAMTIIYAGALVSSIAVYNSVNGIGLVEGSRVTIGRDFGSMLGDPNDLALVLMFPLAFTISQATTSGISRSKRLISGLVCLLLLAAIIATQSRGGLLGCIAVIGIFAWKLVRSKVLLISVGTVVAVVLYLVAGISDRSSGGAAEQGIDESAMGRIYAWEAAVKMAVENPLTGVGLNNFFSNYFFYSSHWDGLNHAVHSTWFGVLAETGFIGLIIFVCLIVSLIKTSRSTLTRLKNSATEIAPELNAVAYAIYAGLIGTIVSGTFLTQGFNWPIYILAALTVCVSNVSHTACQNEKT
;
A
#
# COMPACT_ATOMS: atom_id res chain seq x y z
N MET A 1 5.65 23.04 -58.65
CA MET A 1 5.51 24.31 -57.91
C MET A 1 4.68 24.02 -56.67
N VAL A 2 5.33 23.87 -55.51
CA VAL A 2 4.68 23.68 -54.21
C VAL A 2 5.11 24.85 -53.33
N ASN A 3 4.12 25.56 -52.78
CA ASN A 3 4.26 26.85 -52.11
C ASN A 3 5.09 26.74 -50.80
N PRO A 4 6.17 27.53 -50.59
CA PRO A 4 7.06 27.38 -49.43
C PRO A 4 6.60 28.11 -48.15
N GLU A 5 5.49 28.85 -48.18
CA GLU A 5 5.01 29.58 -47.00
C GLU A 5 4.18 28.68 -46.08
N ALA A 6 4.86 27.78 -45.36
CA ALA A 6 4.28 27.15 -44.18
C ALA A 6 3.81 28.25 -43.21
N ASN A 7 2.51 28.33 -42.95
CA ASN A 7 1.85 29.34 -42.12
C ASN A 7 2.56 29.48 -40.75
N ARG A 8 3.45 30.49 -40.62
CA ARG A 8 4.29 30.70 -39.42
C ARG A 8 3.52 31.39 -38.27
N LEU A 9 2.30 31.83 -38.53
CA LEU A 9 1.46 32.54 -37.58
C LEU A 9 1.27 31.81 -36.24
N PRO A 10 1.03 30.47 -36.18
CA PRO A 10 0.89 29.76 -34.91
C PRO A 10 2.17 29.77 -34.08
N VAL A 11 3.33 29.67 -34.75
CA VAL A 11 4.64 29.68 -34.10
C VAL A 11 4.94 31.07 -33.52
N ILE A 12 4.65 32.13 -34.28
CA ILE A 12 4.84 33.51 -33.83
C ILE A 12 3.93 33.82 -32.63
N ILE A 13 2.66 33.41 -32.69
CA ILE A 13 1.71 33.58 -31.58
C ILE A 13 2.20 32.83 -30.33
N THR A 14 2.64 31.58 -30.49
CA THR A 14 3.11 30.75 -29.37
C THR A 14 4.36 31.35 -28.71
N ILE A 15 5.34 31.78 -29.51
CA ILE A 15 6.58 32.41 -28.99
C ILE A 15 6.25 33.74 -28.31
N SER A 16 5.39 34.56 -28.91
CA SER A 16 4.99 35.86 -28.33
C SER A 16 4.26 35.67 -27.00
N ALA A 17 3.33 34.71 -26.92
CA ALA A 17 2.63 34.37 -25.69
C ALA A 17 3.59 33.86 -24.61
N LEU A 18 4.57 33.05 -24.98
CA LEU A 18 5.61 32.56 -24.06
C LEU A 18 6.46 33.73 -23.52
N CYS A 19 6.93 34.62 -24.39
CA CYS A 19 7.70 35.81 -24.00
C CYS A 19 6.92 36.74 -23.07
N VAL A 20 5.64 37.00 -23.36
CA VAL A 20 4.76 37.80 -22.49
C VAL A 20 4.59 37.12 -21.13
N GLY A 21 4.36 35.80 -21.11
CA GLY A 21 4.27 35.02 -19.87
C GLY A 21 5.55 35.12 -19.03
N LEU A 22 6.73 34.97 -19.64
CA LEU A 22 8.02 35.13 -18.97
C LEU A 22 8.21 36.55 -18.42
N GLY A 23 7.79 37.57 -19.17
CA GLY A 23 7.82 38.97 -18.73
C GLY A 23 6.93 39.25 -17.52
N ILE A 24 5.73 38.66 -17.48
CA ILE A 24 4.82 38.76 -16.32
C ILE A 24 5.43 38.10 -15.09
N VAL A 25 5.99 36.89 -15.23
CA VAL A 25 6.64 36.19 -14.12
C VAL A 25 7.82 36.99 -13.56
N TRP A 26 8.63 37.59 -14.44
CA TRP A 26 9.74 38.46 -14.04
C TRP A 26 9.26 39.72 -13.31
N TYR A 27 8.16 40.32 -13.74
CA TYR A 27 7.60 41.51 -13.09
C TYR A 27 7.23 41.25 -11.61
N PHE A 28 6.63 40.09 -11.32
CA PHE A 28 6.26 39.73 -9.95
C PHE A 28 7.44 39.17 -9.12
N VAL A 29 8.42 38.52 -9.77
CA VAL A 29 9.57 37.92 -9.09
C VAL A 29 10.86 38.24 -9.88
N PRO A 30 11.43 39.45 -9.73
CA PRO A 30 12.62 39.87 -10.47
C PRO A 30 13.89 39.28 -9.84
N HIS A 31 14.04 37.96 -9.91
CA HIS A 31 15.16 37.23 -9.33
C HIS A 31 15.85 36.36 -10.39
N PRO A 32 17.20 36.39 -10.55
CA PRO A 32 17.91 35.61 -11.57
C PRO A 32 17.59 34.10 -11.57
N ALA A 33 17.31 33.53 -10.38
CA ALA A 33 16.90 32.13 -10.26
C ALA A 33 15.61 31.79 -11.02
N VAL A 34 14.72 32.76 -11.26
CA VAL A 34 13.47 32.56 -12.01
C VAL A 34 13.77 32.24 -13.47
N ILE A 35 14.74 32.92 -14.08
CA ILE A 35 15.18 32.63 -15.45
C ILE A 35 15.77 31.23 -15.55
N VAL A 36 16.62 30.85 -14.58
CA VAL A 36 17.20 29.50 -14.52
C VAL A 36 16.10 28.44 -14.34
N ALA A 37 15.14 28.68 -13.45
CA ALA A 37 14.02 27.76 -13.22
C ALA A 37 13.15 27.60 -14.47
N LEU A 38 12.84 28.69 -15.17
CA LEU A 38 12.05 28.69 -16.40
C LEU A 38 12.78 27.99 -17.54
N ALA A 39 14.10 28.14 -17.64
CA ALA A 39 14.92 27.41 -18.61
C ALA A 39 14.99 25.91 -18.33
N LEU A 40 15.00 25.50 -17.05
CA LEU A 40 15.03 24.09 -16.65
C LEU A 40 13.65 23.42 -16.68
N LEU A 41 12.55 24.19 -16.64
CA LEU A 41 11.20 23.67 -16.56
C LEU A 41 10.83 22.73 -17.72
N PRO A 42 11.12 23.04 -19.00
CA PRO A 42 10.89 22.11 -20.11
C PRO A 42 11.70 20.82 -19.98
N LEU A 43 12.96 20.91 -19.54
CA LEU A 43 13.82 19.73 -19.33
C LEU A 43 13.29 18.85 -18.19
N ALA A 44 12.83 19.48 -17.10
CA ALA A 44 12.19 18.78 -15.99
C ALA A 44 10.88 18.11 -16.44
N GLY A 45 10.06 18.79 -17.25
CA GLY A 45 8.85 18.23 -17.84
C GLY A 45 9.12 17.02 -18.72
N MET A 46 10.09 17.12 -19.64
CA MET A 46 10.53 15.99 -20.47
C MET A 46 11.06 14.83 -19.62
N PHE A 47 11.83 15.11 -18.56
CA PHE A 47 12.30 14.08 -17.65
C PHE A 47 11.14 13.36 -16.94
N VAL A 48 10.18 14.11 -16.42
CA VAL A 48 9.00 13.58 -15.73
C VAL A 48 8.18 12.67 -16.65
N ILE A 49 7.90 13.12 -17.88
CA ILE A 49 7.17 12.34 -18.89
C ILE A 49 7.96 11.07 -19.27
N ASN A 50 9.27 11.17 -19.46
CA ASN A 50 10.08 10.00 -19.81
C ASN A 50 10.27 9.01 -18.64
N LYS A 51 10.04 9.43 -17.41
CA LYS A 51 10.24 8.63 -16.18
C LYS A 51 8.93 8.37 -15.43
N THR A 52 7.78 8.40 -16.11
CA THR A 52 6.44 8.18 -15.55
C THR A 52 6.34 6.96 -14.63
N PHE A 53 6.89 5.82 -15.06
CA PHE A 53 6.93 4.59 -14.23
C PHE A 53 7.56 4.86 -12.86
N TRP A 54 8.73 5.52 -12.82
CA TRP A 54 9.43 5.81 -11.58
C TRP A 54 8.71 6.86 -10.75
N MET A 55 8.09 7.88 -11.36
CA MET A 55 7.30 8.87 -10.62
C MET A 55 6.17 8.19 -9.83
N VAL A 56 5.45 7.26 -10.47
CA VAL A 56 4.36 6.53 -9.80
C VAL A 56 4.88 5.54 -8.75
N ILE A 57 5.86 4.69 -9.10
CA ILE A 57 6.37 3.69 -8.14
C ILE A 57 7.05 4.34 -6.95
N LEU A 58 7.85 5.40 -7.15
CA LEU A 58 8.46 6.13 -6.05
C LEU A 58 7.43 6.88 -5.22
N PHE A 59 6.40 7.48 -5.84
CA PHE A 59 5.31 8.10 -5.09
C PHE A 59 4.65 7.08 -4.15
N VAL A 60 4.31 5.90 -4.66
CA VAL A 60 3.67 4.83 -3.90
C VAL A 60 4.58 4.37 -2.77
N VAL A 61 5.86 4.13 -3.06
CA VAL A 61 6.84 3.69 -2.07
C VAL A 61 7.06 4.74 -0.98
N PHE A 62 7.25 6.01 -1.34
CA PHE A 62 7.41 7.09 -0.35
C PHE A 62 6.16 7.32 0.49
N SER A 63 4.97 7.10 -0.05
CA SER A 63 3.69 7.28 0.64
C SER A 63 3.32 6.09 1.52
N PHE A 64 3.53 4.86 1.02
CA PHE A 64 3.19 3.63 1.74
C PHE A 64 4.22 3.30 2.82
N PHE A 65 5.51 3.31 2.49
CA PHE A 65 6.59 3.07 3.44
C PHE A 65 6.96 4.32 4.26
N ARG A 66 6.31 5.45 3.99
CA ARG A 66 6.53 6.72 4.69
C ARG A 66 8.01 7.07 4.83
N ILE A 67 8.82 6.83 3.79
CA ILE A 67 10.30 7.00 3.84
C ILE A 67 10.69 8.42 4.27
N HIS A 68 9.93 9.41 3.83
CA HIS A 68 10.12 10.82 4.17
C HIS A 68 9.81 11.15 5.65
N GLU A 69 9.02 10.32 6.33
CA GLU A 69 8.77 10.41 7.77
C GLU A 69 9.79 9.56 8.55
N ALA A 70 10.21 8.43 7.98
CA ALA A 70 11.22 7.55 8.60
C ALA A 70 12.61 8.20 8.66
N ILE A 71 12.91 9.13 7.75
CA ILE A 71 14.15 9.91 7.71
C ILE A 71 13.80 11.38 7.93
N PRO A 72 13.96 11.93 9.15
CA PRO A 72 13.51 13.29 9.49
C PRO A 72 14.04 14.38 8.56
N GLN A 73 15.25 14.21 8.02
CA GLN A 73 15.89 15.15 7.09
C GLN A 73 15.11 15.30 5.76
N LEU A 74 14.29 14.30 5.40
CA LEU A 74 13.51 14.30 4.16
C LEU A 74 12.10 14.91 4.35
N TYR A 75 11.66 15.14 5.59
CA TYR A 75 10.29 15.56 5.89
C TYR A 75 9.95 16.92 5.25
N SER A 76 10.87 17.89 5.34
CA SER A 76 10.69 19.25 4.81
C SER A 76 10.64 19.32 3.28
N LEU A 77 11.19 18.32 2.59
CA LEU A 77 11.27 18.27 1.14
C LEU A 77 9.93 17.94 0.47
N LYS A 78 8.93 17.47 1.23
CA LYS A 78 7.59 17.10 0.72
C LYS A 78 7.66 16.19 -0.51
N ILE A 79 8.59 15.23 -0.50
CA ILE A 79 8.89 14.33 -1.64
C ILE A 79 7.63 13.63 -2.18
N PRO A 80 6.72 13.07 -1.35
CA PRO A 80 5.48 12.48 -1.87
C PRO A 80 4.62 13.47 -2.66
N LEU A 81 4.56 14.73 -2.24
CA LEU A 81 3.80 15.75 -2.97
C LEU A 81 4.42 16.00 -4.35
N LEU A 82 5.74 16.18 -4.41
CA LEU A 82 6.47 16.39 -5.67
C LEU A 82 6.33 15.20 -6.63
N LEU A 83 6.48 13.98 -6.10
CA LEU A 83 6.28 12.75 -6.87
C LEU A 83 4.83 12.60 -7.33
N SER A 84 3.84 12.99 -6.52
CA SER A 84 2.43 12.96 -6.92
C SER A 84 2.13 13.93 -8.06
N LEU A 85 2.71 15.14 -8.04
CA LEU A 85 2.57 16.12 -9.11
C LEU A 85 3.23 15.64 -10.41
N GLY A 86 4.45 15.09 -10.32
CA GLY A 86 5.12 14.48 -11.45
C GLY A 86 4.35 13.29 -12.02
N ALA A 87 3.87 12.39 -11.16
CA ALA A 87 3.07 11.23 -11.55
C ALA A 87 1.77 11.65 -12.26
N LEU A 88 0.99 12.57 -11.68
CA LEU A 88 -0.28 13.02 -12.25
C LEU A 88 -0.07 13.76 -13.57
N SER A 89 0.89 14.68 -13.65
CA SER A 89 1.18 15.41 -14.89
C SER A 89 1.62 14.48 -16.01
N ALA A 90 2.48 13.51 -15.71
CA ALA A 90 2.92 12.53 -16.68
C ALA A 90 1.78 11.58 -17.13
N LEU A 91 0.94 11.11 -16.19
CA LEU A 91 -0.23 10.30 -16.52
C LEU A 91 -1.21 11.04 -17.43
N LEU A 92 -1.52 12.31 -17.13
CA LEU A 92 -2.38 13.14 -17.96
C LEU A 92 -1.79 13.35 -19.35
N TRP A 93 -0.47 13.57 -19.44
CA TRP A 93 0.23 13.67 -20.71
C TRP A 93 0.10 12.39 -21.54
N HIS A 94 0.42 11.23 -20.97
CA HIS A 94 0.35 9.97 -21.70
C HIS A 94 -1.09 9.50 -21.99
N ALA A 95 -2.07 9.92 -21.20
CA ALA A 95 -3.48 9.61 -21.43
C ALA A 95 -4.09 10.47 -22.54
N PHE A 96 -3.86 11.78 -22.53
CA PHE A 96 -4.57 12.72 -23.41
C PHE A 96 -3.73 13.23 -24.60
N ILE A 97 -2.41 13.35 -24.42
CA ILE A 97 -1.53 13.99 -25.40
C ILE A 97 -0.77 12.94 -26.21
N SER A 98 0.11 12.15 -25.59
CA SER A 98 0.87 11.13 -26.32
C SER A 98 0.03 9.90 -26.66
N LYS A 99 -1.06 9.65 -25.91
CA LYS A 99 -1.95 8.48 -26.06
C LYS A 99 -1.21 7.13 -26.01
N GLU A 100 -0.07 7.09 -25.34
CA GLU A 100 0.73 5.88 -25.16
C GLU A 100 0.24 5.02 -23.98
N LEU A 101 -0.58 5.59 -23.08
CA LEU A 101 -1.12 4.87 -21.94
C LEU A 101 -2.19 3.88 -22.40
N LYS A 102 -1.87 2.59 -22.39
CA LYS A 102 -2.82 1.51 -22.69
C LYS A 102 -3.71 1.24 -21.49
N ILE A 103 -4.90 1.83 -21.49
CA ILE A 103 -5.92 1.62 -20.47
C ILE A 103 -6.60 0.28 -20.73
N PHE A 104 -6.74 -0.54 -19.68
CA PHE A 104 -7.53 -1.77 -19.71
C PHE A 104 -8.34 -1.88 -18.42
N TRP A 105 -9.40 -2.70 -18.46
CA TRP A 105 -10.29 -2.90 -17.32
C TRP A 105 -10.43 -4.39 -16.97
N HIS A 106 -9.97 -4.75 -15.78
CA HIS A 106 -10.11 -6.11 -15.24
C HIS A 106 -11.37 -6.19 -14.33
N PRO A 107 -12.13 -7.30 -14.30
CA PRO A 107 -13.35 -7.41 -13.49
C PRO A 107 -13.18 -7.07 -12.00
N THR A 108 -12.00 -7.33 -11.43
CA THR A 108 -11.68 -6.95 -10.04
C THR A 108 -11.69 -5.43 -9.81
N LEU A 109 -11.35 -4.63 -10.81
CA LEU A 109 -11.45 -3.17 -10.73
C LEU A 109 -12.91 -2.71 -10.66
N SER A 110 -13.87 -3.47 -11.19
CA SER A 110 -15.29 -3.15 -11.06
C SER A 110 -15.74 -3.20 -9.60
N TRP A 111 -15.35 -4.25 -8.85
CA TRP A 111 -15.65 -4.32 -7.41
C TRP A 111 -15.04 -3.15 -6.65
N LEU A 112 -13.82 -2.77 -7.01
CA LEU A 112 -13.13 -1.64 -6.43
C LEU A 112 -13.83 -0.30 -6.75
N ALA A 113 -14.25 -0.11 -7.99
CA ALA A 113 -14.99 1.08 -8.43
C ALA A 113 -16.35 1.19 -7.74
N VAL A 114 -17.07 0.07 -7.56
CA VAL A 114 -18.32 0.06 -6.80
C VAL A 114 -18.06 0.43 -5.34
N PHE A 115 -17.01 -0.11 -4.71
CA PHE A 115 -16.64 0.26 -3.34
C PHE A 115 -16.31 1.76 -3.23
N TRP A 116 -15.53 2.30 -4.17
CA TRP A 116 -15.24 3.73 -4.20
C TRP A 116 -16.48 4.60 -4.41
N ALA A 117 -17.41 4.18 -5.27
CA ALA A 117 -18.67 4.87 -5.45
C ALA A 117 -19.49 4.90 -4.15
N LEU A 118 -19.52 3.79 -3.41
CA LEU A 118 -20.19 3.73 -2.11
C LEU A 118 -19.52 4.64 -1.07
N VAL A 119 -18.18 4.66 -1.00
CA VAL A 119 -17.46 5.59 -0.12
C VAL A 119 -17.77 7.04 -0.50
N PHE A 120 -17.78 7.36 -1.79
CA PHE A 120 -18.11 8.71 -2.28
C PHE A 120 -19.54 9.12 -1.92
N ILE A 121 -20.52 8.23 -2.10
CA ILE A 121 -21.91 8.45 -1.65
C ILE A 121 -21.94 8.64 -0.13
N GLY A 122 -21.17 7.84 0.62
CA GLY A 122 -21.03 7.94 2.07
C GLY A 122 -20.51 9.30 2.54
N LEU A 123 -19.74 10.04 1.73
CA LEU A 123 -19.31 11.41 2.08
C LEU A 123 -20.48 12.38 2.24
N ILE A 124 -21.55 12.19 1.45
CA ILE A 124 -22.74 13.05 1.48
C ILE A 124 -23.54 12.81 2.77
N PHE A 125 -23.61 11.54 3.19
CA PHE A 125 -24.36 11.08 4.36
C PHE A 125 -23.51 10.94 5.63
N ALA A 126 -22.24 11.33 5.59
CA ALA A 126 -21.35 11.24 6.73
C ALA A 126 -21.89 12.05 7.92
N SER A 127 -21.85 11.44 9.11
CA SER A 127 -22.25 12.05 10.39
C SER A 127 -21.46 13.34 10.68
N ASN A 128 -20.14 13.33 10.47
CA ASN A 128 -19.28 14.50 10.41
C ASN A 128 -18.65 14.66 9.03
N ARG A 129 -19.32 15.43 8.17
CA ARG A 129 -18.87 15.71 6.79
C ARG A 129 -17.50 16.40 6.71
N PRO A 130 -17.17 17.41 7.55
CA PRO A 130 -15.83 18.00 7.54
C PRO A 130 -14.70 16.97 7.71
N ILE A 131 -14.84 16.02 8.65
CA ILE A 131 -13.85 14.96 8.86
C ILE A 131 -13.76 14.04 7.63
N ALA A 132 -14.91 13.58 7.12
CA ALA A 132 -14.94 12.71 5.94
C ALA A 132 -14.33 13.37 4.70
N LEU A 133 -14.63 14.64 4.45
CA LEU A 133 -14.09 15.41 3.33
C LEU A 133 -12.60 15.69 3.50
N ALA A 134 -12.12 15.92 4.73
CA ALA A 134 -10.70 16.11 5.01
C ALA A 134 -9.92 14.83 4.70
N GLU A 135 -10.40 13.67 5.16
CA GLU A 135 -9.78 12.38 4.86
C GLU A 135 -9.79 12.08 3.37
N PHE A 136 -10.95 12.29 2.72
CA PHE A 136 -11.09 12.02 1.30
C PHE A 136 -10.09 12.84 0.49
N LYS A 137 -10.01 14.16 0.72
CA LYS A 137 -9.10 15.10 0.02
C LYS A 137 -7.63 14.91 0.40
N GLY A 138 -7.35 14.52 1.65
CA GLY A 138 -6.00 14.32 2.16
C GLY A 138 -5.34 13.08 1.59
N VAL A 139 -6.06 11.96 1.60
CA VAL A 139 -5.50 10.62 1.39
C VAL A 139 -6.29 9.83 0.34
N TYR A 140 -7.60 9.63 0.56
CA TYR A 140 -8.33 8.55 -0.13
C TYR A 140 -8.40 8.71 -1.66
N TRP A 141 -8.66 9.91 -2.19
CA TRP A 141 -8.70 10.11 -3.65
C TRP A 141 -7.36 9.79 -4.34
N LYS A 142 -6.23 10.05 -3.64
CA LYS A 142 -4.89 9.74 -4.15
C LYS A 142 -4.69 8.24 -4.22
N VAL A 143 -5.19 7.49 -3.23
CA VAL A 143 -5.19 6.02 -3.25
C VAL A 143 -5.93 5.52 -4.48
N MET A 144 -7.12 6.05 -4.78
CA MET A 144 -7.92 5.66 -5.95
C MET A 144 -7.16 5.86 -7.26
N VAL A 145 -6.67 7.08 -7.51
CA VAL A 145 -5.96 7.42 -8.75
C VAL A 145 -4.69 6.61 -8.89
N MET A 146 -3.94 6.43 -7.80
CA MET A 146 -2.64 5.74 -7.85
C MET A 146 -2.80 4.23 -8.01
N THR A 147 -3.91 3.66 -7.52
CA THR A 147 -4.26 2.26 -7.80
C THR A 147 -4.47 2.02 -9.28
N LEU A 148 -5.19 2.92 -9.96
CA LEU A 148 -5.36 2.87 -11.42
C LEU A 148 -4.04 3.14 -12.14
N ALA A 149 -3.25 4.11 -11.68
CA ALA A 149 -1.94 4.43 -12.25
C ALA A 149 -0.97 3.24 -12.24
N ILE A 150 -0.85 2.56 -11.10
CA ILE A 150 -0.04 1.33 -10.99
C ILE A 150 -0.57 0.30 -11.99
N THR A 151 -1.89 0.11 -12.04
CA THR A 151 -2.53 -0.89 -12.90
C THR A 151 -2.20 -0.69 -14.39
N TRP A 152 -2.21 0.56 -14.86
CA TRP A 152 -2.00 0.86 -16.28
C TRP A 152 -0.52 0.99 -16.67
N LEU A 153 0.36 1.38 -15.74
CA LEU A 153 1.79 1.55 -16.01
C LEU A 153 2.60 0.27 -15.81
N VAL A 154 2.24 -0.58 -14.85
CA VAL A 154 2.97 -1.82 -14.56
C VAL A 154 2.44 -2.95 -15.45
N ASN A 155 2.81 -2.89 -16.72
CA ASN A 155 2.24 -3.75 -17.78
C ASN A 155 3.25 -4.70 -18.44
N THR A 156 4.49 -4.79 -17.94
CA THR A 156 5.50 -5.73 -18.42
C THR A 156 6.12 -6.51 -17.26
N THR A 157 6.69 -7.68 -17.56
CA THR A 157 7.44 -8.48 -16.58
C THR A 157 8.61 -7.70 -15.98
N GLU A 158 9.30 -6.88 -16.80
CA GLU A 158 10.40 -6.04 -16.33
C GLU A 158 9.92 -4.99 -15.32
N ASN A 159 8.79 -4.32 -15.61
CA ASN A 159 8.22 -3.32 -14.70
C ASN A 159 7.72 -3.96 -13.40
N LEU A 160 7.15 -5.18 -13.45
CA LEU A 160 6.81 -5.96 -12.26
C LEU A 160 8.06 -6.29 -11.43
N ALA A 161 9.14 -6.74 -12.09
CA ALA A 161 10.41 -7.05 -11.42
C ALA A 161 11.03 -5.82 -10.75
N LYS A 162 11.06 -4.67 -11.45
CA LYS A 162 11.53 -3.38 -10.90
C LYS A 162 10.69 -2.94 -9.71
N THR A 163 9.37 -3.08 -9.81
CA THR A 163 8.44 -2.75 -8.72
C THR A 163 8.72 -3.61 -7.49
N ALA A 164 8.87 -4.93 -7.66
CA ALA A 164 9.21 -5.85 -6.59
C ALA A 164 10.55 -5.51 -5.91
N MET A 165 11.61 -5.24 -6.69
CA MET A 165 12.89 -4.83 -6.14
C MET A 165 12.79 -3.51 -5.36
N THR A 166 12.02 -2.53 -5.86
CA THR A 166 11.83 -1.25 -5.18
C THR A 166 11.12 -1.44 -3.84
N ILE A 167 10.10 -2.30 -3.79
CA ILE A 167 9.41 -2.68 -2.55
C ILE A 167 10.40 -3.34 -1.57
N ILE A 168 11.25 -4.25 -2.04
CA ILE A 168 12.27 -4.91 -1.20
C ILE A 168 13.27 -3.89 -0.64
N TYR A 169 13.78 -2.97 -1.45
CA TYR A 169 14.72 -1.94 -1.00
C TYR A 169 14.09 -0.96 -0.02
N ALA A 170 12.84 -0.55 -0.25
CA ALA A 170 12.09 0.27 0.70
C ALA A 170 11.89 -0.44 2.04
N GLY A 171 11.53 -1.73 1.98
CA GLY A 171 11.42 -2.59 3.15
C GLY A 171 12.75 -2.71 3.91
N ALA A 172 13.87 -2.89 3.20
CA ALA A 172 15.21 -2.93 3.79
C ALA A 172 15.55 -1.62 4.52
N LEU A 173 15.23 -0.47 3.92
CA LEU A 173 15.46 0.84 4.53
C LEU A 173 14.66 1.00 5.82
N VAL A 174 13.34 0.79 5.77
CA VAL A 174 12.46 0.99 6.93
C VAL A 174 12.78 -0.04 8.03
N SER A 175 13.04 -1.30 7.69
CA SER A 175 13.44 -2.30 8.68
C SER A 175 14.81 -2.02 9.31
N SER A 176 15.76 -1.45 8.56
CA SER A 176 17.05 -1.02 9.14
C SER A 176 16.84 0.05 10.21
N ILE A 177 15.98 1.04 9.94
CA ILE A 177 15.63 2.10 10.88
C ILE A 177 14.89 1.51 12.09
N ALA A 178 13.94 0.60 11.87
CA ALA A 178 13.23 -0.07 12.97
C ALA A 178 14.20 -0.88 13.85
N VAL A 179 15.09 -1.70 13.28
CA VAL A 179 16.07 -2.44 14.08
C VAL A 179 17.02 -1.50 14.81
N TYR A 180 17.48 -0.43 14.16
CA TYR A 180 18.30 0.60 14.80
C TYR A 180 17.58 1.24 15.99
N ASN A 181 16.32 1.64 15.83
CA ASN A 181 15.52 2.22 16.91
C ASN A 181 15.31 1.22 18.06
N SER A 182 15.05 -0.05 17.73
CA SER A 182 14.87 -1.11 18.72
C SER A 182 16.13 -1.35 19.55
N VAL A 183 17.30 -1.39 18.91
CA VAL A 183 18.58 -1.64 19.59
C VAL A 183 19.00 -0.45 20.46
N ASN A 184 18.71 0.78 20.02
CA ASN A 184 19.11 2.00 20.73
C ASN A 184 18.03 2.54 21.68
N GLY A 185 16.89 1.87 21.82
CA GLY A 185 15.81 2.33 22.69
C GLY A 185 15.09 3.60 22.22
N ILE A 186 15.12 3.90 20.92
CA ILE A 186 14.58 5.15 20.35
C ILE A 186 13.09 4.97 20.02
N GLY A 187 12.23 5.85 20.54
CA GLY A 187 10.82 5.87 20.19
C GLY A 187 10.07 4.58 20.54
N LEU A 188 10.46 3.91 21.63
CA LEU A 188 9.80 2.69 22.08
C LEU A 188 8.47 3.00 22.77
N VAL A 189 7.44 2.21 22.46
CA VAL A 189 6.16 2.20 23.16
C VAL A 189 6.19 1.09 24.20
N GLU A 190 5.60 1.33 25.38
CA GLU A 190 5.58 0.35 26.49
C GLU A 190 6.99 -0.16 26.86
N GLY A 191 8.01 0.68 26.67
CA GLY A 191 9.41 0.38 26.96
C GLY A 191 10.10 -0.66 26.06
N SER A 192 9.40 -1.29 25.11
CA SER A 192 9.98 -2.40 24.34
C SER A 192 9.52 -2.53 22.88
N ARG A 193 8.45 -1.84 22.47
CA ARG A 193 7.83 -1.98 21.14
C ARG A 193 8.32 -0.90 20.21
N VAL A 194 8.97 -1.28 19.11
CA VAL A 194 9.58 -0.29 18.23
C VAL A 194 8.56 0.47 17.38
N THR A 195 8.81 1.76 17.20
CA THR A 195 8.07 2.64 16.28
C THR A 195 9.02 3.54 15.49
N ILE A 196 8.47 4.25 14.51
CA ILE A 196 9.19 5.25 13.72
C ILE A 196 8.34 6.51 13.64
N GLY A 197 8.89 7.65 14.05
CA GLY A 197 8.25 8.95 13.85
C GLY A 197 7.00 9.21 14.69
N ARG A 198 6.88 8.57 15.86
CA ARG A 198 5.74 8.74 16.78
C ARG A 198 5.58 10.17 17.27
N ASP A 199 6.66 10.86 17.58
CA ASP A 199 6.66 12.21 18.18
C ASP A 199 5.98 13.27 17.31
N PHE A 200 5.93 13.05 16.00
CA PHE A 200 5.28 13.92 15.02
C PHE A 200 4.07 13.27 14.34
N GLY A 201 3.53 12.20 14.93
CA GLY A 201 2.28 11.57 14.49
C GLY A 201 2.38 10.79 13.18
N SER A 202 3.54 10.22 12.86
CA SER A 202 3.66 9.31 11.71
C SER A 202 2.75 8.10 11.87
N MET A 203 2.23 7.58 10.74
CA MET A 203 1.54 6.30 10.70
C MET A 203 2.45 5.14 11.17
N LEU A 204 3.77 5.26 10.97
CA LEU A 204 4.75 4.28 11.48
C LEU A 204 4.99 4.41 13.00
N GLY A 205 4.37 5.41 13.64
CA GLY A 205 4.40 5.67 15.06
C GLY A 205 3.54 4.70 15.88
N ASP A 206 2.71 3.89 15.22
CA ASP A 206 2.04 2.72 15.81
C ASP A 206 2.83 1.44 15.43
N PRO A 207 3.27 0.63 16.43
CA PRO A 207 4.00 -0.61 16.15
C PRO A 207 3.24 -1.58 15.25
N ASN A 208 1.91 -1.56 15.32
CA ASN A 208 1.07 -2.46 14.56
C ASN A 208 1.02 -2.09 13.07
N ASP A 209 0.92 -0.81 12.76
CA ASP A 209 0.94 -0.31 11.39
C ASP A 209 2.33 -0.47 10.77
N LEU A 210 3.39 -0.25 11.55
CA LEU A 210 4.76 -0.54 11.15
C LEU A 210 4.93 -2.03 10.79
N ALA A 211 4.40 -2.94 11.61
CA ALA A 211 4.49 -4.38 11.35
C ALA A 211 3.80 -4.77 10.02
N LEU A 212 2.64 -4.19 9.74
CA LEU A 212 1.92 -4.40 8.48
C LEU A 212 2.72 -3.90 7.27
N VAL A 213 3.30 -2.70 7.36
CA VAL A 213 4.14 -2.12 6.31
C VAL A 213 5.36 -3.00 6.02
N LEU A 214 6.00 -3.57 7.05
CA LEU A 214 7.16 -4.44 6.91
C LEU A 214 6.82 -5.87 6.45
N MET A 215 5.63 -6.36 6.75
CA MET A 215 5.15 -7.64 6.22
C MET A 215 4.97 -7.60 4.70
N PHE A 216 4.63 -6.44 4.14
CA PHE A 216 4.46 -6.29 2.70
C PHE A 216 5.70 -6.70 1.88
N PRO A 217 6.90 -6.12 2.08
CA PRO A 217 8.12 -6.55 1.40
C PRO A 217 8.58 -7.96 1.81
N LEU A 218 8.20 -8.47 2.99
CA LEU A 218 8.55 -9.83 3.44
C LEU A 218 8.05 -10.90 2.46
N ALA A 219 6.83 -10.74 1.92
CA ALA A 219 6.31 -11.67 0.92
C ALA A 219 7.14 -11.64 -0.38
N PHE A 220 7.63 -10.47 -0.78
CA PHE A 220 8.50 -10.31 -1.96
C PHE A 220 9.89 -10.89 -1.74
N THR A 221 10.50 -10.69 -0.57
CA THR A 221 11.83 -11.24 -0.26
C THR A 221 11.82 -12.76 -0.21
N ILE A 222 10.85 -13.37 0.46
CA ILE A 222 10.75 -14.85 0.53
C ILE A 222 10.51 -15.42 -0.87
N SER A 223 9.59 -14.83 -1.65
CA SER A 223 9.33 -15.31 -3.01
C SER A 223 10.55 -15.22 -3.91
N GLN A 224 11.26 -14.09 -3.88
CA GLN A 224 12.42 -13.87 -4.72
C GLN A 224 13.61 -14.73 -4.31
N ALA A 225 13.84 -14.94 -3.00
CA ALA A 225 14.89 -15.82 -2.49
C ALA A 225 14.67 -17.30 -2.85
N THR A 226 13.41 -17.72 -2.94
CA THR A 226 13.02 -19.14 -3.10
C THR A 226 12.66 -19.54 -4.53
N THR A 227 12.48 -18.59 -5.44
CA THR A 227 12.15 -18.86 -6.85
C THR A 227 13.39 -19.25 -7.65
N SER A 228 13.34 -20.41 -8.32
CA SER A 228 14.37 -20.89 -9.24
C SER A 228 14.47 -20.00 -10.48
N GLY A 229 15.68 -19.77 -10.99
CA GLY A 229 15.94 -18.92 -12.16
C GLY A 229 16.22 -17.45 -11.84
N ILE A 230 15.90 -16.99 -10.63
CA ILE A 230 16.35 -15.66 -10.17
C ILE A 230 17.87 -15.68 -9.94
N SER A 231 18.57 -14.62 -10.38
CA SER A 231 20.02 -14.45 -10.19
C SER A 231 20.45 -14.62 -8.73
N ARG A 232 21.59 -15.28 -8.50
CA ARG A 232 22.12 -15.56 -7.15
C ARG A 232 22.27 -14.31 -6.28
N SER A 233 22.70 -13.19 -6.86
CA SER A 233 22.82 -11.90 -6.15
C SER A 233 21.48 -11.40 -5.61
N LYS A 234 20.45 -11.32 -6.46
CA LYS A 234 19.08 -10.94 -6.03
C LYS A 234 18.54 -11.87 -4.95
N ARG A 235 18.79 -13.18 -5.05
CA ARG A 235 18.37 -14.16 -4.04
C ARG A 235 19.08 -13.95 -2.70
N LEU A 236 20.39 -13.69 -2.72
CA LEU A 236 21.17 -13.40 -1.52
C LEU A 236 20.71 -12.10 -0.85
N ILE A 237 20.55 -11.02 -1.63
CA ILE A 237 20.03 -9.73 -1.13
C ILE A 237 18.65 -9.94 -0.51
N SER A 238 17.75 -10.64 -1.20
CA SER A 238 16.41 -10.94 -0.68
C SER A 238 16.45 -11.76 0.60
N GLY A 239 17.36 -12.73 0.71
CA GLY A 239 17.55 -13.53 1.93
C GLY A 239 18.00 -12.67 3.11
N LEU A 240 18.99 -11.79 2.92
CA LEU A 240 19.48 -10.88 3.96
C LEU A 240 18.40 -9.88 4.40
N VAL A 241 17.69 -9.27 3.44
CA VAL A 241 16.58 -8.36 3.74
C VAL A 241 15.43 -9.10 4.42
N CYS A 242 15.17 -10.36 4.07
CA CYS A 242 14.17 -11.18 4.76
C CYS A 242 14.48 -11.34 6.25
N LEU A 243 15.74 -11.62 6.61
CA LEU A 243 16.15 -11.74 8.02
C LEU A 243 15.99 -10.41 8.76
N LEU A 244 16.39 -9.31 8.12
CA LEU A 244 16.23 -7.97 8.68
C LEU A 244 14.75 -7.61 8.91
N LEU A 245 13.89 -7.90 7.95
CA LEU A 245 12.43 -7.69 8.05
C LEU A 245 11.84 -8.51 9.19
N LEU A 246 12.21 -9.78 9.33
CA LEU A 246 11.74 -10.63 10.43
C LEU A 246 12.16 -10.07 11.79
N ALA A 247 13.42 -9.63 11.94
CA ALA A 247 13.90 -9.01 13.16
C ALA A 247 13.11 -7.73 13.50
N ALA A 248 12.91 -6.85 12.52
CA ALA A 248 12.13 -5.62 12.69
C ALA A 248 10.67 -5.89 13.08
N ILE A 249 10.02 -6.86 12.43
CA ILE A 249 8.63 -7.23 12.72
C ILE A 249 8.51 -7.81 14.13
N ILE A 250 9.44 -8.67 14.56
CA ILE A 250 9.45 -9.20 15.93
C ILE A 250 9.61 -8.05 16.94
N ALA A 251 10.47 -7.07 16.66
CA ALA A 251 10.67 -5.90 17.52
C ALA A 251 9.44 -4.99 17.66
N THR A 252 8.49 -5.03 16.71
CA THR A 252 7.20 -4.31 16.87
C THR A 252 6.30 -4.92 17.94
N GLN A 253 6.50 -6.21 18.23
CA GLN A 253 5.65 -7.04 19.07
C GLN A 253 4.15 -7.00 18.71
N SER A 254 3.82 -6.69 17.45
CA SER A 254 2.43 -6.71 16.97
C SER A 254 1.95 -8.13 16.75
N ARG A 255 0.98 -8.59 17.54
CA ARG A 255 0.35 -9.93 17.37
C ARG A 255 -0.29 -10.06 15.97
N GLY A 256 -0.99 -9.02 15.51
CA GLY A 256 -1.60 -8.98 14.18
C GLY A 256 -0.58 -8.99 13.05
N GLY A 257 0.54 -8.27 13.21
CA GLY A 257 1.66 -8.32 12.27
C GLY A 257 2.33 -9.70 12.21
N LEU A 258 2.56 -10.33 13.37
CA LEU A 258 3.17 -11.65 13.46
C LEU A 258 2.29 -12.75 12.83
N LEU A 259 0.97 -12.73 13.07
CA LEU A 259 0.03 -13.65 12.44
C LEU A 259 0.02 -13.50 10.91
N GLY A 260 0.07 -12.27 10.41
CA GLY A 260 0.23 -12.00 8.98
C GLY A 260 1.53 -12.58 8.41
N CYS A 261 2.64 -12.44 9.14
CA CYS A 261 3.93 -13.03 8.76
C CYS A 261 3.90 -14.56 8.76
N ILE A 262 3.27 -15.18 9.75
CA ILE A 262 3.07 -16.63 9.81
C ILE A 262 2.27 -17.10 8.59
N ALA A 263 1.23 -16.35 8.19
CA ALA A 263 0.46 -16.68 6.99
C ALA A 263 1.33 -16.61 5.71
N VAL A 264 2.15 -15.55 5.56
CA VAL A 264 3.08 -15.40 4.43
C VAL A 264 4.09 -16.57 4.40
N ILE A 265 4.77 -16.82 5.52
CA ILE A 265 5.75 -17.92 5.66
C ILE A 265 5.06 -19.26 5.40
N GLY A 266 3.87 -19.48 5.95
CA GLY A 266 3.08 -20.69 5.78
C GLY A 266 2.76 -21.00 4.31
N ILE A 267 2.44 -19.98 3.50
CA ILE A 267 2.21 -20.15 2.06
C ILE A 267 3.49 -20.64 1.35
N PHE A 268 4.63 -20.03 1.65
CA PHE A 268 5.89 -20.44 1.04
C PHE A 268 6.38 -21.79 1.57
N ALA A 269 6.23 -22.06 2.86
CA ALA A 269 6.55 -23.35 3.45
C ALA A 269 5.67 -24.45 2.84
N TRP A 270 4.37 -24.19 2.66
CA TRP A 270 3.48 -25.10 1.94
C TRP A 270 3.89 -25.30 0.49
N LYS A 271 4.41 -24.29 -0.20
CA LYS A 271 4.92 -24.44 -1.57
C LYS A 271 6.19 -25.29 -1.63
N LEU A 272 7.13 -25.06 -0.70
CA LEU A 272 8.51 -25.56 -0.77
C LEU A 272 8.68 -26.93 -0.11
N VAL A 273 7.98 -27.19 1.00
CA VAL A 273 8.11 -28.44 1.75
C VAL A 273 7.28 -29.54 1.09
N ARG A 274 7.93 -30.62 0.65
CA ARG A 274 7.25 -31.76 -0.01
C ARG A 274 6.30 -32.50 0.95
N SER A 275 6.78 -32.84 2.16
CA SER A 275 5.97 -33.54 3.17
C SER A 275 5.09 -32.56 3.96
N LYS A 276 3.78 -32.60 3.71
CA LYS A 276 2.82 -31.75 4.45
C LYS A 276 2.66 -32.19 5.90
N VAL A 277 2.81 -33.49 6.16
CA VAL A 277 2.78 -34.06 7.51
C VAL A 277 3.94 -33.50 8.34
N LEU A 278 5.16 -33.47 7.78
CA LEU A 278 6.33 -32.90 8.45
C LEU A 278 6.15 -31.39 8.72
N LEU A 279 5.63 -30.66 7.73
CA LEU A 279 5.39 -29.22 7.88
C LEU A 279 4.42 -28.95 9.03
N ILE A 280 3.30 -29.69 9.09
CA ILE A 280 2.30 -29.54 10.13
C ILE A 280 2.86 -29.97 11.49
N SER A 281 3.57 -31.10 11.57
CA SER A 281 4.13 -31.57 12.85
C SER A 281 5.17 -30.61 13.42
N VAL A 282 6.11 -30.12 12.60
CA VAL A 282 7.11 -29.13 13.02
C VAL A 282 6.43 -27.81 13.38
N GLY A 283 5.43 -27.37 12.59
CA GLY A 283 4.66 -26.16 12.89
C GLY A 283 3.96 -26.24 14.25
N THR A 284 3.33 -27.37 14.56
CA THR A 284 2.68 -27.62 15.86
C THR A 284 3.70 -27.64 16.99
N VAL A 285 4.84 -28.31 16.82
CA VAL A 285 5.90 -28.32 17.84
C VAL A 285 6.42 -26.92 18.11
N VAL A 286 6.71 -26.13 17.08
CA VAL A 286 7.14 -24.73 17.23
C VAL A 286 6.08 -23.89 17.95
N ALA A 287 4.80 -24.05 17.60
CA ALA A 287 3.71 -23.34 18.26
C ALA A 287 3.60 -23.71 19.75
N VAL A 288 3.72 -25.00 20.10
CA VAL A 288 3.72 -25.48 21.49
C VAL A 288 4.94 -24.96 22.25
N VAL A 289 6.14 -25.04 21.67
CA VAL A 289 7.37 -24.51 22.30
C VAL A 289 7.24 -23.01 22.53
N LEU A 290 6.76 -22.24 21.55
CA LEU A 290 6.53 -20.82 21.70
C LEU A 290 5.48 -20.53 22.78
N TYR A 291 4.40 -21.30 22.85
CA TYR A 291 3.39 -21.17 23.92
C TYR A 291 4.00 -21.39 25.32
N LEU A 292 4.84 -22.44 25.47
CA LEU A 292 5.46 -22.80 26.74
C LEU A 292 6.59 -21.84 27.15
N VAL A 293 7.40 -21.37 26.19
CA VAL A 293 8.59 -20.52 26.45
C VAL A 293 8.21 -19.04 26.54
N ALA A 294 7.23 -18.58 25.77
CA ALA A 294 6.96 -17.15 25.64
C ALA A 294 6.14 -16.53 26.77
N GLY A 295 5.64 -17.31 27.75
CA GLY A 295 4.94 -16.80 28.94
C GLY A 295 3.86 -15.77 28.57
N ILE A 296 2.91 -16.16 27.72
CA ILE A 296 1.96 -15.25 27.04
C ILE A 296 1.08 -14.45 28.01
N SER A 297 0.99 -14.87 29.28
CA SER A 297 0.22 -14.22 30.34
C SER A 297 0.70 -12.81 30.70
N ASP A 298 2.00 -12.49 30.57
CA ASP A 298 2.56 -11.23 31.12
C ASP A 298 2.92 -10.18 30.05
N ARG A 299 2.52 -10.38 28.78
CA ARG A 299 2.88 -9.47 27.68
C ARG A 299 1.79 -8.44 27.35
N SER A 300 1.99 -7.16 27.72
CA SER A 300 1.16 -6.05 27.20
C SER A 300 1.22 -6.02 25.67
N SER A 301 0.05 -6.01 25.03
CA SER A 301 -0.04 -6.01 23.56
C SER A 301 -1.14 -5.08 23.07
N GLY A 302 -1.32 -3.96 23.77
CA GLY A 302 -2.33 -2.97 23.47
C GLY A 302 -2.09 -2.18 22.19
N GLY A 303 -3.09 -1.46 21.72
CA GLY A 303 -2.87 -0.21 20.98
C GLY A 303 -2.06 0.75 21.86
N ALA A 304 -1.41 1.75 21.26
CA ALA A 304 -0.44 2.57 21.99
C ALA A 304 -1.03 3.49 23.09
N ALA A 305 -2.34 3.39 23.35
CA ALA A 305 -3.08 4.07 24.40
C ALA A 305 -3.71 3.11 25.43
N GLU A 306 -3.55 1.80 25.29
CA GLU A 306 -4.20 0.77 26.13
C GLU A 306 -3.20 0.21 27.17
N GLN A 307 -3.56 0.19 28.46
CA GLN A 307 -2.68 -0.34 29.52
C GLN A 307 -3.02 -1.80 29.85
N GLY A 308 -2.25 -2.72 29.27
CA GLY A 308 -2.34 -4.15 29.60
C GLY A 308 -3.21 -4.98 28.64
N ILE A 309 -3.27 -6.29 28.90
CA ILE A 309 -3.90 -7.27 28.00
C ILE A 309 -5.42 -7.21 28.10
N ASP A 310 -5.94 -7.10 29.33
CA ASP A 310 -7.39 -7.17 29.59
C ASP A 310 -8.11 -5.89 29.13
N GLU A 311 -7.52 -4.71 29.39
CA GLU A 311 -8.04 -3.43 28.88
C GLU A 311 -8.00 -3.38 27.35
N SER A 312 -6.93 -3.89 26.72
CA SER A 312 -6.83 -3.96 25.26
C SER A 312 -7.87 -4.89 24.64
N ALA A 313 -8.11 -6.06 25.23
CA ALA A 313 -9.06 -7.02 24.69
C ALA A 313 -10.50 -6.52 24.85
N MET A 314 -10.85 -5.96 26.01
CA MET A 314 -12.19 -5.41 26.25
C MET A 314 -12.44 -4.13 25.45
N GLY A 315 -11.45 -3.24 25.30
CA GLY A 315 -11.54 -2.05 24.46
C GLY A 315 -11.90 -2.39 23.01
N ARG A 316 -11.33 -3.46 22.45
CA ARG A 316 -11.70 -3.96 21.11
C ARG A 316 -13.13 -4.48 21.05
N ILE A 317 -13.58 -5.23 22.05
CA ILE A 317 -14.97 -5.74 22.10
C ILE A 317 -15.96 -4.57 22.09
N TYR A 318 -15.71 -3.54 22.91
CA TYR A 318 -16.53 -2.33 22.93
C TYR A 318 -16.48 -1.57 21.59
N ALA A 319 -15.31 -1.47 20.97
CA ALA A 319 -15.16 -0.88 19.65
C ALA A 319 -15.91 -1.64 18.55
N TRP A 320 -15.93 -2.97 18.60
CA TRP A 320 -16.68 -3.80 17.64
C TRP A 320 -18.19 -3.69 17.87
N GLU A 321 -18.64 -3.65 19.12
CA GLU A 321 -20.05 -3.41 19.45
C GLU A 321 -20.50 -2.04 18.94
N ALA A 322 -19.70 -0.99 19.16
CA ALA A 322 -19.95 0.34 18.65
C ALA A 322 -20.02 0.35 17.11
N ALA A 323 -19.07 -0.31 16.44
CA ALA A 323 -19.06 -0.43 14.98
C ALA A 323 -20.34 -1.08 14.43
N VAL A 324 -20.82 -2.15 15.09
CA VAL A 324 -22.07 -2.82 14.71
C VAL A 324 -23.26 -1.88 14.93
N LYS A 325 -23.36 -1.18 16.08
CA LYS A 325 -24.46 -0.25 16.33
C LYS A 325 -24.48 0.91 15.33
N MET A 326 -23.32 1.47 14.97
CA MET A 326 -23.18 2.47 13.91
C MET A 326 -23.75 1.97 12.58
N ALA A 327 -23.45 0.72 12.21
CA ALA A 327 -23.97 0.12 10.98
C ALA A 327 -25.45 -0.25 11.07
N VAL A 328 -25.97 -0.65 12.24
CA VAL A 328 -27.41 -0.92 12.41
C VAL A 328 -28.23 0.36 12.25
N GLU A 329 -27.76 1.48 12.80
CA GLU A 329 -28.45 2.77 12.65
C GLU A 329 -28.30 3.36 11.24
N ASN A 330 -27.14 3.14 10.60
CA ASN A 330 -26.84 3.62 9.24
C ASN A 330 -26.50 2.45 8.29
N PRO A 331 -27.47 1.58 7.93
CA PRO A 331 -27.20 0.29 7.27
C PRO A 331 -26.63 0.38 5.85
N LEU A 332 -26.90 1.47 5.14
CA LEU A 332 -26.53 1.62 3.74
C LEU A 332 -25.15 2.26 3.55
N THR A 333 -24.85 3.30 4.34
CA THR A 333 -23.67 4.16 4.15
C THR A 333 -22.74 4.19 5.36
N GLY A 334 -23.13 3.58 6.48
CA GLY A 334 -22.42 3.75 7.74
C GLY A 334 -22.40 5.20 8.22
N VAL A 335 -21.52 5.51 9.17
CA VAL A 335 -21.34 6.87 9.70
C VAL A 335 -20.47 7.76 8.81
N GLY A 336 -19.93 7.22 7.72
CA GLY A 336 -19.06 7.90 6.75
C GLY A 336 -17.57 7.66 6.98
N LEU A 337 -16.75 7.98 5.95
CA LEU A 337 -15.30 7.81 5.97
C LEU A 337 -14.64 8.54 7.15
N ASN A 338 -13.76 7.87 7.89
CA ASN A 338 -13.00 8.38 9.03
C ASN A 338 -13.86 8.94 10.18
N ASN A 339 -15.12 8.48 10.28
CA ASN A 339 -16.05 8.94 11.32
C ASN A 339 -16.18 7.97 12.49
N PHE A 340 -15.48 6.84 12.50
CA PHE A 340 -15.58 5.91 13.63
C PHE A 340 -15.25 6.60 14.97
N PHE A 341 -14.10 7.28 15.06
CA PHE A 341 -13.66 7.92 16.30
C PHE A 341 -14.59 9.04 16.79
N SER A 342 -15.15 9.85 15.90
CA SER A 342 -16.08 10.92 16.28
C SER A 342 -17.41 10.39 16.79
N ASN A 343 -17.75 9.15 16.44
CA ASN A 343 -19.00 8.51 16.85
C ASN A 343 -18.80 7.54 18.01
N TYR A 344 -17.57 7.08 18.29
CA TYR A 344 -17.31 6.02 19.25
C TYR A 344 -17.95 6.27 20.63
N PHE A 345 -17.85 7.50 21.17
CA PHE A 345 -18.49 7.89 22.43
C PHE A 345 -20.00 7.60 22.48
N PHE A 346 -20.73 7.86 21.39
CA PHE A 346 -22.18 7.73 21.34
C PHE A 346 -22.67 6.28 21.20
N TYR A 347 -21.81 5.41 20.65
CA TYR A 347 -22.17 4.04 20.32
C TYR A 347 -21.54 3.00 21.24
N SER A 348 -20.47 3.36 21.96
CA SER A 348 -19.84 2.46 22.92
C SER A 348 -20.77 2.18 24.10
N SER A 349 -20.85 0.90 24.50
CA SER A 349 -21.54 0.49 25.73
C SER A 349 -20.75 0.84 27.00
N HIS A 350 -19.46 1.16 26.86
CA HIS A 350 -18.57 1.54 27.95
C HIS A 350 -17.66 2.69 27.52
N TRP A 351 -17.64 3.77 28.31
CA TRP A 351 -16.76 4.91 28.09
C TRP A 351 -15.83 5.08 29.29
N ASP A 352 -14.54 4.89 29.06
CA ASP A 352 -13.46 5.02 30.02
C ASP A 352 -12.73 6.38 29.92
N GLY A 353 -13.28 7.32 29.16
CA GLY A 353 -12.65 8.62 28.91
C GLY A 353 -11.78 8.67 27.66
N LEU A 354 -11.58 7.55 26.96
CA LEU A 354 -10.67 7.44 25.83
C LEU A 354 -11.34 6.84 24.59
N ASN A 355 -10.86 7.28 23.42
CA ASN A 355 -11.27 6.72 22.15
C ASN A 355 -10.45 5.46 21.84
N HIS A 356 -11.13 4.33 21.65
CA HIS A 356 -10.51 3.06 21.28
C HIS A 356 -10.54 2.86 19.77
N ALA A 357 -9.44 2.40 19.20
CA ALA A 357 -9.41 2.07 17.77
C ALA A 357 -10.14 0.74 17.51
N VAL A 358 -10.77 0.62 16.35
CA VAL A 358 -11.52 -0.61 15.98
C VAL A 358 -10.64 -1.86 16.00
N HIS A 359 -9.36 -1.72 15.67
CA HIS A 359 -8.40 -2.82 15.51
C HIS A 359 -8.97 -4.02 14.71
N SER A 360 -9.78 -3.71 13.69
CA SER A 360 -10.30 -4.69 12.74
C SER A 360 -10.82 -4.00 11.49
N THR A 361 -10.27 -4.37 10.34
CA THR A 361 -10.64 -3.80 9.05
C THR A 361 -12.10 -4.07 8.73
N TRP A 362 -12.62 -5.24 9.12
CA TRP A 362 -13.99 -5.65 8.86
C TRP A 362 -14.99 -4.77 9.60
N PHE A 363 -14.79 -4.57 10.90
CA PHE A 363 -15.64 -3.69 11.70
C PHE A 363 -15.45 -2.22 11.33
N GLY A 364 -14.24 -1.80 10.96
CA GLY A 364 -13.99 -0.43 10.50
C GLY A 364 -14.74 -0.12 9.20
N VAL A 365 -14.65 -1.01 8.21
CA VAL A 365 -15.42 -0.88 6.95
C VAL A 365 -16.92 -0.96 7.23
N LEU A 366 -17.37 -1.85 8.11
CA LEU A 366 -18.78 -1.96 8.51
C LEU A 366 -19.32 -0.65 9.09
N ALA A 367 -18.60 -0.06 10.06
CA ALA A 367 -19.02 1.17 10.70
C ALA A 367 -19.09 2.35 9.71
N GLU A 368 -18.08 2.48 8.84
CA GLU A 368 -17.91 3.66 7.99
C GLU A 368 -18.60 3.57 6.63
N THR A 369 -19.01 2.37 6.19
CA THR A 369 -19.70 2.15 4.90
C THR A 369 -20.98 1.33 4.99
N GLY A 370 -21.37 0.87 6.19
CA GLY A 370 -22.57 0.07 6.42
C GLY A 370 -22.43 -1.37 5.91
N PHE A 371 -23.55 -2.11 5.94
CA PHE A 371 -23.58 -3.50 5.49
C PHE A 371 -23.32 -3.65 4.00
N ILE A 372 -23.83 -2.71 3.18
CA ILE A 372 -23.61 -2.74 1.73
C ILE A 372 -22.13 -2.57 1.41
N GLY A 373 -21.47 -1.59 2.02
CA GLY A 373 -20.04 -1.38 1.81
C GLY A 373 -19.20 -2.57 2.26
N LEU A 374 -19.53 -3.18 3.41
CA LEU A 374 -18.85 -4.41 3.87
C LEU A 374 -19.03 -5.57 2.87
N ILE A 375 -20.24 -5.81 2.37
CA ILE A 375 -20.50 -6.88 1.40
C ILE A 375 -19.66 -6.69 0.13
N ILE A 376 -19.66 -5.47 -0.42
CA ILE A 376 -18.87 -5.15 -1.62
C ILE A 376 -17.37 -5.29 -1.33
N PHE A 377 -16.91 -4.87 -0.16
CA PHE A 377 -15.52 -5.03 0.25
C PHE A 377 -15.13 -6.50 0.36
N VAL A 378 -15.97 -7.37 0.94
CA VAL A 378 -15.74 -8.81 0.98
C VAL A 378 -15.72 -9.41 -0.44
N CYS A 379 -16.64 -9.00 -1.32
CA CYS A 379 -16.64 -9.43 -2.72
C CYS A 379 -15.36 -9.02 -3.45
N LEU A 380 -14.84 -7.81 -3.20
CA LEU A 380 -13.54 -7.34 -3.69
C LEU A 380 -12.40 -8.25 -3.21
N ILE A 381 -12.32 -8.53 -1.91
CA ILE A 381 -11.28 -9.41 -1.34
C ILE A 381 -11.35 -10.81 -1.95
N VAL A 382 -12.55 -11.39 -2.07
CA VAL A 382 -12.75 -12.70 -2.71
C VAL A 382 -12.34 -12.66 -4.18
N SER A 383 -12.67 -11.59 -4.91
CA SER A 383 -12.25 -11.39 -6.31
C SER A 383 -10.74 -11.37 -6.43
N LEU A 384 -10.05 -10.63 -5.56
CA LEU A 384 -8.58 -10.57 -5.52
C LEU A 384 -7.96 -11.94 -5.30
N ILE A 385 -8.42 -12.69 -4.29
CA ILE A 385 -7.92 -14.05 -4.01
C ILE A 385 -8.14 -14.97 -5.22
N LYS A 386 -9.33 -14.94 -5.82
CA LYS A 386 -9.65 -15.76 -7.00
C LYS A 386 -8.74 -15.41 -8.18
N THR A 387 -8.51 -14.13 -8.45
CA THR A 387 -7.63 -13.67 -9.53
C THR A 387 -6.18 -14.05 -9.29
N SER A 388 -5.65 -13.86 -8.07
CA SER A 388 -4.29 -14.28 -7.73
C SER A 388 -4.11 -15.80 -7.86
N ARG A 389 -5.06 -16.61 -7.37
CA ARG A 389 -5.01 -18.08 -7.50
C ARG A 389 -5.11 -18.54 -8.95
N SER A 390 -6.03 -17.96 -9.73
CA SER A 390 -6.15 -18.25 -11.16
C SER A 390 -4.86 -17.93 -11.91
N THR A 391 -4.22 -16.79 -11.58
CA THR A 391 -2.93 -16.40 -12.13
C THR A 391 -1.83 -17.41 -11.79
N LEU A 392 -1.73 -17.85 -10.53
CA LEU A 392 -0.76 -18.87 -10.13
C LEU A 392 -0.98 -20.22 -10.83
N THR A 393 -2.23 -20.66 -10.98
CA THR A 393 -2.57 -21.88 -11.71
C THR A 393 -2.20 -21.77 -13.18
N ARG A 394 -2.48 -20.61 -13.82
CA ARG A 394 -2.09 -20.35 -15.21
C ARG A 394 -0.58 -20.40 -15.38
N LEU A 395 0.18 -19.75 -14.51
CA LEU A 395 1.64 -19.79 -14.56
C LEU A 395 2.18 -21.21 -14.34
N LYS A 396 1.63 -21.97 -13.40
CA LYS A 396 2.06 -23.35 -13.16
C LYS A 396 1.80 -24.29 -14.35
N ASN A 397 0.68 -24.10 -15.04
CA ASN A 397 0.24 -24.98 -16.14
C ASN A 397 0.67 -24.48 -17.52
N SER A 398 1.45 -23.40 -17.60
CA SER A 398 1.91 -22.86 -18.87
C SER A 398 2.88 -23.82 -19.55
N ALA A 399 2.68 -24.07 -20.84
CA ALA A 399 3.58 -24.88 -21.66
C ALA A 399 4.87 -24.12 -22.05
N THR A 400 4.86 -22.79 -21.93
CA THR A 400 5.99 -21.92 -22.28
C THR A 400 6.90 -21.64 -21.09
N GLU A 401 8.18 -21.37 -21.36
CA GLU A 401 9.10 -20.90 -20.34
C GLU A 401 8.67 -19.53 -19.80
N ILE A 402 8.32 -19.48 -18.52
CA ILE A 402 7.91 -18.26 -17.84
C ILE A 402 9.13 -17.61 -17.20
N ALA A 403 9.29 -16.32 -17.44
CA ALA A 403 10.26 -15.49 -16.74
C ALA A 403 10.19 -15.69 -15.21
N PRO A 404 11.29 -16.10 -14.54
CA PRO A 404 11.31 -16.37 -13.10
C PRO A 404 10.75 -15.22 -12.25
N GLU A 405 11.01 -13.98 -12.67
CA GLU A 405 10.51 -12.77 -12.01
C GLU A 405 8.98 -12.70 -11.99
N LEU A 406 8.30 -13.06 -13.08
CA LEU A 406 6.84 -13.04 -13.15
C LEU A 406 6.24 -14.02 -12.14
N ASN A 407 6.80 -15.23 -12.06
CA ASN A 407 6.39 -16.25 -11.11
C ASN A 407 6.66 -15.81 -9.66
N ALA A 408 7.85 -15.26 -9.39
CA ALA A 408 8.21 -14.73 -8.07
C ALA A 408 7.22 -13.63 -7.63
N VAL A 409 6.91 -12.68 -8.50
CA VAL A 409 6.00 -11.57 -8.19
C VAL A 409 4.56 -12.08 -7.98
N ALA A 410 4.08 -13.03 -8.79
CA ALA A 410 2.75 -13.61 -8.60
C ALA A 410 2.57 -14.29 -7.23
N TYR A 411 3.57 -15.08 -6.81
CA TYR A 411 3.55 -15.71 -5.49
C TYR A 411 3.68 -14.70 -4.34
N ALA A 412 4.52 -13.66 -4.52
CA ALA A 412 4.67 -12.60 -3.53
C ALA A 412 3.36 -11.84 -3.31
N ILE A 413 2.66 -11.46 -4.39
CA ILE A 413 1.37 -10.77 -4.32
C ILE A 413 0.32 -11.65 -3.65
N TYR A 414 0.24 -12.93 -4.02
CA TYR A 414 -0.71 -13.85 -3.40
C TYR A 414 -0.43 -14.01 -1.89
N ALA A 415 0.82 -14.26 -1.51
CA ALA A 415 1.19 -14.42 -0.11
C ALA A 415 0.98 -13.12 0.68
N GLY A 416 1.38 -11.98 0.12
CA GLY A 416 1.19 -10.65 0.71
C GLY A 416 -0.28 -10.28 0.88
N LEU A 417 -1.14 -10.68 -0.07
CA LEU A 417 -2.60 -10.51 0.04
C LEU A 417 -3.17 -11.30 1.21
N ILE A 418 -2.83 -12.59 1.33
CA ILE A 418 -3.30 -13.41 2.45
C ILE A 418 -2.76 -12.88 3.78
N GLY A 419 -1.47 -12.53 3.85
CA GLY A 419 -0.87 -11.91 5.04
C GLY A 419 -1.58 -10.63 5.45
N THR A 420 -1.91 -9.75 4.49
CA THR A 420 -2.64 -8.50 4.72
C THR A 420 -4.06 -8.74 5.22
N ILE A 421 -4.76 -9.75 4.71
CA ILE A 421 -6.12 -10.10 5.17
C ILE A 421 -6.09 -10.65 6.60
N VAL A 422 -5.13 -11.53 6.90
CA VAL A 422 -4.94 -12.08 8.25
C VAL A 422 -4.59 -10.96 9.23
N SER A 423 -3.62 -10.11 8.88
CA SER A 423 -3.20 -8.98 9.72
C SER A 423 -4.32 -7.94 9.88
N GLY A 424 -5.02 -7.60 8.79
CA GLY A 424 -6.16 -6.68 8.76
C GLY A 424 -7.37 -7.15 9.58
N THR A 425 -7.44 -8.42 9.98
CA THR A 425 -8.46 -8.87 10.94
C THR A 425 -8.25 -8.26 12.34
N PHE A 426 -7.00 -7.89 12.66
CA PHE A 426 -6.57 -7.29 13.92
C PHE A 426 -6.13 -5.81 13.79
N LEU A 427 -6.28 -5.21 12.60
CA LEU A 427 -5.84 -3.84 12.28
C LEU A 427 -6.89 -3.10 11.46
N THR A 428 -6.97 -1.78 11.57
CA THR A 428 -7.96 -0.96 10.85
C THR A 428 -7.36 -0.37 9.56
N GLN A 429 -7.45 -1.10 8.45
CA GLN A 429 -6.68 -0.80 7.23
C GLN A 429 -7.52 -0.77 5.95
N GLY A 430 -8.85 -0.75 6.07
CA GLY A 430 -9.79 -0.84 4.93
C GLY A 430 -9.74 0.34 3.95
N PHE A 431 -9.32 1.52 4.43
CA PHE A 431 -9.23 2.74 3.63
C PHE A 431 -7.79 3.20 3.34
N ASN A 432 -6.81 2.38 3.74
CA ASN A 432 -5.39 2.68 3.60
C ASN A 432 -4.76 1.90 2.43
N TRP A 433 -3.59 2.37 2.02
CA TRP A 433 -2.80 1.87 0.88
C TRP A 433 -2.67 0.35 0.66
N PRO A 434 -2.42 -0.52 1.67
CA PRO A 434 -1.96 -1.89 1.42
C PRO A 434 -2.88 -2.72 0.50
N ILE A 435 -4.19 -2.71 0.76
CA ILE A 435 -5.17 -3.50 0.00
C ILE A 435 -5.26 -3.00 -1.45
N TYR A 436 -5.20 -1.68 -1.66
CA TYR A 436 -5.32 -1.09 -3.00
C TYR A 436 -4.06 -1.28 -3.84
N ILE A 437 -2.87 -1.21 -3.23
CA ILE A 437 -1.60 -1.55 -3.91
C ILE A 437 -1.62 -3.03 -4.33
N LEU A 438 -2.04 -3.94 -3.43
CA LEU A 438 -2.20 -5.36 -3.75
C LEU A 438 -3.24 -5.59 -4.84
N ALA A 439 -4.32 -4.82 -4.85
CA ALA A 439 -5.33 -4.90 -5.90
C ALA A 439 -4.76 -4.53 -7.26
N ALA A 440 -4.05 -3.41 -7.35
CA ALA A 440 -3.37 -3.00 -8.57
C ALA A 440 -2.39 -4.07 -9.04
N LEU A 441 -1.49 -4.53 -8.15
CA LEU A 441 -0.46 -5.51 -8.51
C LEU A 441 -1.06 -6.87 -8.90
N THR A 442 -2.16 -7.30 -8.26
CA THR A 442 -2.91 -8.51 -8.64
C THR A 442 -3.45 -8.42 -10.06
N VAL A 443 -4.01 -7.27 -10.43
CA VAL A 443 -4.49 -7.02 -11.79
C VAL A 443 -3.33 -6.96 -12.78
N CYS A 444 -2.23 -6.28 -12.43
CA CYS A 444 -1.02 -6.19 -13.26
C CYS A 444 -0.47 -7.58 -13.58
N VAL A 445 -0.23 -8.40 -12.56
CA VAL A 445 0.35 -9.74 -12.73
C VAL A 445 -0.60 -10.67 -13.48
N SER A 446 -1.91 -10.53 -13.30
CA SER A 446 -2.91 -11.27 -14.09
C SER A 446 -2.81 -10.88 -15.57
N ASN A 447 -2.80 -9.58 -15.89
CA ASN A 447 -2.73 -9.10 -17.28
C ASN A 447 -1.42 -9.50 -17.97
N VAL A 448 -0.28 -9.31 -17.30
CA VAL A 448 1.04 -9.67 -17.84
C VAL A 448 1.15 -11.18 -18.06
N SER A 449 0.64 -11.99 -17.13
CA SER A 449 0.66 -13.45 -17.30
C SER A 449 -0.28 -13.97 -18.38
N HIS A 450 -1.40 -13.28 -18.65
CA HIS A 450 -2.21 -13.58 -19.83
C HIS A 450 -1.41 -13.38 -21.11
N THR A 451 -0.74 -12.24 -21.24
CA THR A 451 0.08 -11.93 -22.43
C THR A 451 1.26 -12.90 -22.56
N ALA A 452 1.96 -13.20 -21.47
CA ALA A 452 3.11 -14.09 -21.46
C ALA A 452 2.74 -15.54 -21.84
N CYS A 453 1.59 -16.04 -21.37
CA CYS A 453 1.14 -17.40 -21.68
C CYS A 453 0.40 -17.53 -23.03
N GLN A 454 -0.01 -16.42 -23.66
CA GLN A 454 -0.75 -16.42 -24.94
C GLN A 454 0.10 -16.15 -26.19
N ASN A 455 1.39 -15.81 -26.05
CA ASN A 455 2.33 -15.63 -27.17
C ASN A 455 2.66 -16.94 -27.95
N GLU A 456 1.73 -17.90 -27.95
CA GLU A 456 1.72 -19.17 -28.69
C GLU A 456 1.40 -19.01 -30.18
N LYS A 457 1.01 -17.82 -30.67
CA LYS A 457 0.41 -17.66 -32.01
C LYS A 457 0.88 -16.44 -32.81
N THR A 458 2.16 -16.13 -32.77
CA THR A 458 2.79 -15.26 -33.78
C THR A 458 4.13 -15.80 -34.19
#